data_AF-A0A9D3W3Q9-F1
#
_entry.id   AF-A0A9D3W3Q9-F1
#
_cell.length_a   1.000
_cell.length_b   1.000
_cell.length_c   1.000
_cell.angle_alpha   90.00
_cell.angle_beta   90.00
_cell.angle_gamma   90.00
#
_symmetry.space_group_name_H-M   'P 1'
#
loop_
_entity.id
_entity.type
_entity.pdbx_description
1 polymer ?
#
loop_
_entity_poly.entity_id
_entity_poly.type
_entity_poly.pdbx_seq_one_letter_code
_entity_poly.pdbx_strand_id
1 'polypeptide(L)'
;MDGRKVPQEIVVEVGDVFKRILKETEKVRDEHKKDMSVLKAISIVLDRNPELRQEGLAYEVMQWYICRMEAWFAADTDMISLKCWDQEQVLLGGHGLMVQGYDPIIKELAKDIDIRLNHRVSKISRGCDNVVVNVENGLSFIADAAIVTVPLGVLKANLIQFEPKLPEWKVAAISDIGVGNENKIALLFDRVFWPNVELLGIVARSSYSCGYFLNLHKATGHPILVYMAAGRFADDLEKFSDEYAVNFVMSQLKKMFPDATEPVQYLVSHWGTDPNSLGCYSYDPVGMAGDVYDKLREPLDNLFFGGEAVTEEHQGSVHGAYSSGVLAARNCESHLLERLGDFRKLQLISFSDDALLEPIFPLQISRM
;
A
#
# COMPACT_ATOMS: atom_id res chain seq x y z
N MET A 1 3.31 -27.58 10.01
CA MET A 1 2.00 -27.69 9.34
C MET A 1 1.91 -29.03 8.65
N ASP A 2 0.89 -29.82 8.97
CA ASP A 2 0.69 -31.18 8.49
C ASP A 2 -0.28 -31.27 7.30
N GLY A 3 -0.71 -30.12 6.76
CA GLY A 3 -1.63 -30.03 5.62
C GLY A 3 -3.11 -30.18 5.97
N ARG A 4 -3.45 -30.37 7.26
CA ARG A 4 -4.84 -30.57 7.67
C ARG A 4 -5.63 -29.26 7.66
N LYS A 5 -6.88 -29.34 7.23
CA LYS A 5 -7.82 -28.22 7.28
C LYS A 5 -8.10 -27.84 8.74
N VAL A 6 -7.95 -26.55 9.06
CA VAL A 6 -8.35 -25.98 10.35
C VAL A 6 -9.89 -25.98 10.44
N PRO A 7 -10.49 -26.46 11.55
CA PRO A 7 -11.93 -26.37 11.78
C PRO A 7 -12.42 -24.91 11.70
N GLN A 8 -13.52 -24.67 11.00
CA GLN A 8 -14.02 -23.32 10.75
C GLN A 8 -14.48 -22.66 12.05
N GLU A 9 -14.98 -23.44 13.01
CA GLU A 9 -15.41 -22.96 14.33
C GLU A 9 -14.24 -22.30 15.07
N ILE A 10 -13.06 -22.93 15.07
CA ILE A 10 -11.84 -22.36 15.70
C ILE A 10 -11.45 -21.05 15.02
N VAL A 11 -11.53 -20.98 13.68
CA VAL A 11 -11.19 -19.75 12.95
C VAL A 11 -12.12 -18.61 13.37
N VAL A 12 -13.42 -18.84 13.44
CA VAL A 12 -14.41 -17.83 13.84
C VAL A 12 -14.20 -17.40 15.29
N GLU A 13 -14.09 -18.35 16.21
CA GLU A 13 -13.91 -18.08 17.65
C GLU A 13 -12.62 -17.27 17.92
N VAL A 14 -11.50 -17.66 17.32
CA VAL A 14 -10.22 -16.95 17.47
C VAL A 14 -10.31 -15.57 16.82
N GLY A 15 -11.00 -15.42 15.69
CA GLY A 15 -11.23 -14.12 15.07
C GLY A 15 -11.99 -13.15 15.97
N ASP A 16 -12.99 -13.64 16.71
CA ASP A 16 -13.72 -12.81 17.68
C ASP A 16 -12.87 -12.48 18.92
N VAL A 17 -12.00 -13.40 19.36
CA VAL A 17 -10.99 -13.10 20.39
C VAL A 17 -10.02 -12.03 19.90
N PHE A 18 -9.54 -12.12 18.66
CA PHE A 18 -8.61 -11.15 18.08
C PHE A 18 -9.24 -9.75 18.04
N LYS A 19 -10.50 -9.62 17.59
CA LYS A 19 -11.25 -8.35 17.65
C LYS A 19 -11.36 -7.81 19.07
N ARG A 20 -11.63 -8.67 20.06
CA ARG A 20 -11.66 -8.27 21.47
C ARG A 20 -10.30 -7.77 21.94
N ILE A 21 -9.21 -8.45 21.57
CA ILE A 21 -7.84 -8.00 21.89
C ILE A 21 -7.60 -6.61 21.33
N LEU A 22 -7.87 -6.39 20.03
CA LEU A 22 -7.70 -5.09 19.39
C LEU A 22 -8.51 -3.99 20.10
N LYS A 23 -9.76 -4.25 20.45
CA LYS A 23 -10.57 -3.32 21.23
C LYS A 23 -9.97 -2.99 22.61
N GLU A 24 -9.37 -3.96 23.29
CA GLU A 24 -8.67 -3.70 24.56
C GLU A 24 -7.37 -2.92 24.35
N THR A 25 -6.74 -2.99 23.18
CA THR A 25 -5.57 -2.15 22.87
C THR A 25 -5.92 -0.66 22.79
N GLU A 26 -7.17 -0.29 22.47
CA GLU A 26 -7.64 1.11 22.53
C GLU A 26 -7.54 1.67 23.95
N LYS A 27 -7.88 0.86 24.97
CA LYS A 27 -7.71 1.27 26.37
C LYS A 27 -6.23 1.44 26.73
N VAL A 28 -5.38 0.54 26.25
CA VAL A 28 -3.92 0.65 26.44
C VAL A 28 -3.40 1.93 25.80
N ARG A 29 -3.89 2.31 24.61
CA ARG A 29 -3.58 3.59 23.96
C ARG A 29 -3.95 4.77 24.84
N ASP A 30 -5.18 4.82 25.35
CA ASP A 30 -5.70 5.94 26.13
C ASP A 30 -4.96 6.12 27.47
N GLU A 31 -4.47 5.03 28.06
CA GLU A 31 -3.69 5.05 29.30
C GLU A 31 -2.25 5.56 29.13
N HIS A 32 -1.70 5.53 27.90
CA HIS A 32 -0.30 5.81 27.64
C HIS A 32 -0.10 7.08 26.81
N LYS A 33 0.63 8.06 27.37
CA LYS A 33 0.96 9.30 26.64
C LYS A 33 1.94 9.07 25.48
N LYS A 34 2.90 8.18 25.66
CA LYS A 34 3.89 7.82 24.63
C LYS A 34 3.31 6.75 23.73
N ASP A 35 3.62 6.87 22.44
CA ASP A 35 3.24 5.87 21.46
C ASP A 35 4.00 4.55 21.69
N MET A 36 3.42 3.45 21.22
CA MET A 36 4.00 2.11 21.23
C MET A 36 3.49 1.32 20.03
N SER A 37 4.10 0.17 19.76
CA SER A 37 3.62 -0.69 18.68
C SER A 37 2.35 -1.43 19.03
N VAL A 38 1.58 -1.79 18.01
CA VAL A 38 0.41 -2.67 18.16
C VAL A 38 0.82 -4.01 18.82
N LEU A 39 1.95 -4.60 18.42
CA LEU A 39 2.44 -5.84 19.04
C LEU A 39 2.67 -5.67 20.55
N LYS A 40 3.25 -4.53 20.97
CA LYS A 40 3.48 -4.24 22.40
C LYS A 40 2.16 -4.09 23.14
N ALA A 41 1.18 -3.44 22.53
CA ALA A 41 -0.17 -3.29 23.09
C ALA A 41 -0.88 -4.66 23.26
N ILE A 42 -0.82 -5.52 22.24
CA ILE A 42 -1.34 -6.89 22.29
C ILE A 42 -0.72 -7.66 23.45
N SER A 43 0.61 -7.57 23.63
CA SER A 43 1.28 -8.21 24.77
C SER A 43 0.74 -7.72 26.12
N ILE A 44 0.54 -6.40 26.29
CA ILE A 44 -0.01 -5.83 27.52
C ILE A 44 -1.44 -6.34 27.77
N VAL A 45 -2.28 -6.41 26.73
CA VAL A 45 -3.64 -6.93 26.82
C VAL A 45 -3.64 -8.39 27.26
N LEU A 46 -2.77 -9.23 26.69
CA LEU A 46 -2.67 -10.66 27.02
C LEU A 46 -2.07 -10.92 28.41
N ASP A 47 -1.29 -9.99 28.96
CA ASP A 47 -0.81 -10.03 30.35
C ASP A 47 -1.91 -9.66 31.34
N ARG A 48 -2.77 -8.69 30.99
CA ARG A 48 -3.91 -8.25 31.81
C ARG A 48 -5.09 -9.21 31.77
N ASN A 49 -5.27 -9.91 30.66
CA ASN A 49 -6.40 -10.78 30.37
C ASN A 49 -5.90 -12.17 29.93
N PRO A 50 -5.38 -13.00 30.86
CA PRO A 50 -4.82 -14.31 30.53
C PRO A 50 -5.81 -15.24 29.82
N GLU A 51 -7.12 -15.05 30.01
CA GLU A 51 -8.18 -15.81 29.36
C GLU A 51 -8.31 -15.56 27.85
N LEU A 52 -7.70 -14.48 27.33
CA LEU A 52 -7.64 -14.22 25.88
C LEU A 52 -6.50 -14.97 25.20
N ARG A 53 -5.57 -15.56 25.97
CA ARG A 53 -4.44 -16.31 25.41
C ARG A 53 -4.93 -17.56 24.71
N GLN A 54 -4.41 -17.78 23.51
CA GLN A 54 -4.69 -18.96 22.71
C GLN A 54 -3.53 -19.96 22.85
N GLU A 55 -3.83 -21.25 22.74
CA GLU A 55 -2.86 -22.34 22.79
C GLU A 55 -3.05 -23.31 21.62
N GLY A 56 -2.02 -24.11 21.33
CA GLY A 56 -2.07 -25.13 20.28
C GLY A 56 -2.48 -24.56 18.92
N LEU A 57 -3.47 -25.19 18.28
CA LEU A 57 -3.95 -24.77 16.96
C LEU A 57 -4.61 -23.38 16.99
N ALA A 58 -5.33 -23.04 18.07
CA ALA A 58 -5.95 -21.73 18.20
C ALA A 58 -4.91 -20.60 18.25
N TYR A 59 -3.73 -20.88 18.84
CA TYR A 59 -2.60 -19.95 18.79
C TYR A 59 -2.06 -19.76 17.37
N GLU A 60 -1.92 -20.83 16.60
CA GLU A 60 -1.48 -20.71 15.19
C GLU A 60 -2.48 -19.91 14.34
N VAL A 61 -3.79 -20.06 14.62
CA VAL A 61 -4.84 -19.23 14.00
C VAL A 61 -4.73 -17.76 14.45
N MET A 62 -4.41 -17.49 15.71
CA MET A 62 -4.16 -16.12 16.20
C MET A 62 -2.98 -15.47 15.46
N GLN A 63 -1.90 -16.22 15.22
CA GLN A 63 -0.77 -15.74 14.43
C GLN A 63 -1.15 -15.43 12.98
N TRP A 64 -2.09 -16.18 12.40
CA TRP A 64 -2.62 -15.89 11.07
C TRP A 64 -3.44 -14.60 11.01
N TYR A 65 -4.20 -14.27 12.06
CA TYR A 65 -4.88 -12.97 12.17
C TYR A 65 -3.89 -11.81 12.29
N ILE A 66 -2.79 -11.98 13.04
CA ILE A 66 -1.69 -11.02 13.09
C ILE A 66 -1.07 -10.85 11.70
N CYS A 67 -0.76 -11.95 11.01
CA CYS A 67 -0.23 -11.92 9.63
C CYS A 67 -1.17 -11.17 8.66
N ARG A 68 -2.50 -11.34 8.79
CA ARG A 68 -3.48 -10.60 8.00
C ARG A 68 -3.46 -9.10 8.29
N MET A 69 -3.25 -8.70 9.54
CA MET A 69 -3.05 -7.30 9.91
C MET A 69 -1.73 -6.76 9.32
N GLU A 70 -0.64 -7.53 9.40
CA GLU A 70 0.65 -7.14 8.84
C GLU A 70 0.59 -6.94 7.32
N ALA A 71 -0.17 -7.80 6.63
CA ALA A 71 -0.44 -7.65 5.21
C ALA A 71 -1.27 -6.40 4.88
N TRP A 72 -2.22 -6.01 5.75
CA TRP A 72 -3.01 -4.78 5.55
C TRP A 72 -2.11 -3.54 5.49
N PHE A 73 -1.19 -3.41 6.45
CA PHE A 73 -0.27 -2.27 6.54
C PHE A 73 1.04 -2.45 5.76
N ALA A 74 1.24 -3.61 5.12
CA ALA A 74 2.51 -4.04 4.55
C ALA A 74 3.72 -3.88 5.51
N ALA A 75 3.48 -4.04 6.81
CA ALA A 75 4.45 -3.81 7.87
C ALA A 75 4.18 -4.74 9.05
N ASP A 76 5.25 -5.17 9.74
CA ASP A 76 5.13 -6.00 10.93
C ASP A 76 4.46 -5.24 12.09
N THR A 77 3.71 -5.96 12.93
CA THR A 77 2.95 -5.36 14.04
C THR A 77 3.79 -4.67 15.10
N ASP A 78 5.10 -4.91 15.14
CA ASP A 78 6.04 -4.21 16.02
C ASP A 78 6.47 -2.83 15.50
N MET A 79 6.15 -2.52 14.24
CA MET A 79 6.44 -1.24 13.59
C MET A 79 5.23 -0.32 13.53
N ILE A 80 4.01 -0.87 13.51
CA ILE A 80 2.75 -0.12 13.36
C ILE A 80 2.43 0.64 14.65
N SER A 81 2.16 1.94 14.54
CA SER A 81 1.74 2.80 15.65
C SER A 81 0.41 2.37 16.25
N LEU A 82 0.37 2.17 17.58
CA LEU A 82 -0.89 1.96 18.30
C LEU A 82 -1.78 3.21 18.24
N LYS A 83 -1.21 4.41 18.14
CA LYS A 83 -2.00 5.65 18.09
C LYS A 83 -2.82 5.78 16.82
N CYS A 84 -2.32 5.26 15.70
CA CYS A 84 -2.86 5.57 14.38
C CYS A 84 -3.42 4.37 13.59
N TRP A 85 -3.19 3.13 14.03
CA TRP A 85 -3.56 1.93 13.23
C TRP A 85 -5.05 1.82 12.87
N ASP A 86 -5.96 2.46 13.61
CA ASP A 86 -7.41 2.42 13.41
C ASP A 86 -8.01 3.73 12.87
N GLN A 87 -7.18 4.66 12.38
CA GLN A 87 -7.63 5.97 11.90
C GLN A 87 -8.14 5.97 10.46
N GLU A 88 -7.89 4.90 9.68
CA GLU A 88 -8.34 4.77 8.30
C GLU A 88 -9.88 4.82 8.19
N GLN A 89 -10.39 5.68 7.29
CA GLN A 89 -11.82 5.73 6.99
C GLN A 89 -12.21 4.71 5.94
N VAL A 90 -12.70 3.55 6.39
CA VAL A 90 -13.22 2.51 5.48
C VAL A 90 -14.54 2.97 4.85
N LEU A 91 -14.54 3.06 3.52
CA LEU A 91 -15.71 3.47 2.73
C LEU A 91 -16.87 2.46 2.85
N LEU A 92 -18.10 2.97 2.85
CA LEU A 92 -19.31 2.15 2.85
C LEU A 92 -19.45 1.37 1.53
N GLY A 93 -19.94 0.13 1.60
CA GLY A 93 -20.24 -0.70 0.43
C GLY A 93 -19.39 -1.97 0.29
N GLY A 94 -18.35 -2.11 1.13
CA GLY A 94 -17.47 -3.27 1.17
C GLY A 94 -16.41 -3.29 0.07
N HIS A 95 -15.55 -4.31 0.09
CA HIS A 95 -14.45 -4.47 -0.86
C HIS A 95 -14.94 -5.10 -2.17
N GLY A 96 -14.38 -4.65 -3.29
CA GLY A 96 -14.63 -5.21 -4.61
C GLY A 96 -13.32 -5.41 -5.37
N LEU A 97 -13.22 -6.52 -6.09
CA LEU A 97 -12.09 -6.79 -6.97
C LEU A 97 -12.42 -6.38 -8.41
N MET A 98 -11.55 -5.56 -8.99
CA MET A 98 -11.59 -5.17 -10.41
C MET A 98 -11.21 -6.36 -11.28
N VAL A 99 -12.19 -6.99 -11.91
CA VAL A 99 -12.02 -8.26 -12.67
C VAL A 99 -11.08 -8.09 -13.86
N GLN A 100 -11.03 -6.89 -14.44
CA GLN A 100 -10.18 -6.55 -15.57
C GLN A 100 -8.84 -5.91 -15.16
N GLY A 101 -8.52 -5.93 -13.86
CA GLY A 101 -7.40 -5.17 -13.30
C GLY A 101 -7.65 -3.66 -13.25
N TYR A 102 -6.68 -2.93 -12.70
CA TYR A 102 -6.74 -1.46 -12.57
C TYR A 102 -6.30 -0.70 -13.83
N ASP A 103 -5.61 -1.38 -14.76
CA ASP A 103 -5.04 -0.79 -15.98
C ASP A 103 -6.05 -0.01 -16.85
N PRO A 104 -7.30 -0.46 -17.05
CA PRO A 104 -8.29 0.32 -17.80
C PRO A 104 -8.56 1.71 -17.21
N ILE A 105 -8.58 1.84 -15.87
CA ILE A 105 -8.79 3.12 -15.19
C ILE A 105 -7.61 4.06 -15.49
N ILE A 106 -6.38 3.54 -15.39
CA ILE A 106 -5.17 4.32 -15.65
C ILE A 106 -5.11 4.77 -17.11
N LYS A 107 -5.48 3.90 -18.06
CA LYS A 107 -5.53 4.24 -19.48
C LYS A 107 -6.53 5.33 -19.81
N GLU A 108 -7.70 5.31 -19.18
CA GLU A 108 -8.70 6.36 -19.39
C GLU A 108 -8.22 7.69 -18.80
N LEU A 109 -7.67 7.70 -17.58
CA LEU A 109 -7.12 8.90 -16.96
C LEU A 109 -5.91 9.47 -17.72
N ALA A 110 -5.16 8.63 -18.42
CA ALA A 110 -4.00 9.02 -19.22
C ALA A 110 -4.37 9.64 -20.58
N LYS A 111 -5.64 9.56 -20.98
CA LYS A 111 -6.10 10.04 -22.27
C LYS A 111 -5.92 11.56 -22.38
N ASP A 112 -5.41 12.01 -23.52
CA ASP A 112 -5.18 13.43 -23.84
C ASP A 112 -4.16 14.14 -22.91
N ILE A 113 -3.35 13.39 -22.16
CA ILE A 113 -2.23 13.91 -21.36
C ILE A 113 -0.90 13.68 -22.09
N ASP A 114 -0.02 14.69 -22.13
CA ASP A 114 1.35 14.54 -22.65
C ASP A 114 2.23 13.78 -21.65
N ILE A 115 2.26 12.44 -21.77
CA ILE A 115 3.02 11.55 -20.88
C ILE A 115 4.38 11.20 -21.49
N ARG A 116 5.46 11.55 -20.79
CA ARG A 116 6.84 11.25 -21.19
C ARG A 116 7.40 10.06 -20.43
N LEU A 117 7.23 8.85 -20.98
CA LEU A 117 7.83 7.62 -20.45
C LEU A 117 9.36 7.60 -20.65
N ASN A 118 10.08 6.82 -19.84
CA ASN A 118 11.56 6.72 -19.88
C ASN A 118 12.29 8.06 -19.61
N HIS A 119 11.70 8.93 -18.81
CA HIS A 119 12.27 10.22 -18.39
C HIS A 119 12.45 10.26 -16.87
N ARG A 120 13.40 9.47 -16.34
CA ARG A 120 13.68 9.44 -14.90
C ARG A 120 14.24 10.79 -14.46
N VAL A 121 13.51 11.47 -13.58
CA VAL A 121 13.92 12.75 -12.98
C VAL A 121 15.09 12.52 -12.03
N SER A 122 16.16 13.29 -12.20
CA SER A 122 17.37 13.22 -11.35
C SER A 122 17.58 14.49 -10.53
N LYS A 123 17.07 15.64 -10.99
CA LYS A 123 17.21 16.92 -10.28
C LYS A 123 16.05 17.86 -10.54
N ILE A 124 15.54 18.50 -9.49
CA ILE A 124 14.52 19.54 -9.54
C ILE A 124 15.13 20.84 -8.98
N SER A 125 15.30 21.84 -9.83
CA SER A 125 15.75 23.18 -9.44
C SER A 125 14.58 24.14 -9.45
N ARG A 126 14.29 24.80 -8.31
CA ARG A 126 13.24 25.82 -8.19
C ARG A 126 13.85 27.21 -8.12
N GLY A 127 13.38 28.12 -8.97
CA GLY A 127 13.66 29.55 -8.93
C GLY A 127 12.41 30.33 -8.51
N CYS A 128 12.51 31.67 -8.46
CA CYS A 128 11.37 32.53 -8.12
C CYS A 128 10.21 32.40 -9.11
N ASP A 129 10.52 32.11 -10.37
CA ASP A 129 9.54 32.16 -11.46
C ASP A 129 9.33 30.82 -12.20
N ASN A 130 10.23 29.86 -12.02
CA ASN A 130 10.18 28.62 -12.77
C ASN A 130 10.73 27.43 -11.98
N VAL A 131 10.38 26.24 -12.45
CA VAL A 131 10.95 24.97 -12.04
C VAL A 131 11.67 24.38 -13.24
N VAL A 132 12.91 23.93 -13.03
CA VAL A 132 13.71 23.20 -14.01
C VAL A 132 13.84 21.76 -13.56
N VAL A 133 13.29 20.84 -14.34
CA VAL A 133 13.32 19.39 -14.08
C VAL A 133 14.33 18.75 -15.03
N ASN A 134 15.41 18.22 -14.48
CA ASN A 134 16.43 17.49 -15.24
C ASN A 134 16.16 15.99 -15.14
N VAL A 135 16.34 15.31 -16.27
CA VAL A 135 16.19 13.87 -16.38
C VAL A 135 17.52 13.22 -16.74
N GLU A 136 17.68 11.94 -16.41
CA GLU A 136 18.96 11.23 -16.55
C GLU A 136 19.49 11.16 -17.99
N ASN A 137 18.62 11.23 -18.98
CA ASN A 137 19.01 11.24 -20.40
C ASN A 137 19.61 12.59 -20.87
N GLY A 138 19.78 13.56 -19.95
CA GLY A 138 20.37 14.87 -20.21
C GLY A 138 19.40 15.94 -20.70
N LEU A 139 18.12 15.61 -20.88
CA LEU A 139 17.07 16.59 -21.17
C LEU A 139 16.67 17.38 -19.92
N SER A 140 16.16 18.59 -20.15
CA SER A 140 15.60 19.44 -19.11
C SER A 140 14.24 19.97 -19.56
N PHE A 141 13.29 20.01 -18.63
CA PHE A 141 11.98 20.62 -18.80
C PHE A 141 11.90 21.88 -17.94
N ILE A 142 11.26 22.93 -18.45
CA ILE A 142 11.04 24.19 -17.75
C ILE A 142 9.55 24.41 -17.66
N ALA A 143 9.05 24.70 -16.46
CA ALA A 143 7.64 24.97 -16.21
C ALA A 143 7.49 26.11 -15.18
N ASP A 144 6.32 26.74 -15.13
CA ASP A 144 6.01 27.77 -14.12
C ASP A 144 5.90 27.18 -12.71
N ALA A 145 5.40 25.95 -12.61
CA ALA A 145 5.25 25.16 -11.39
C ALA A 145 5.38 23.65 -11.67
N ALA A 146 5.59 22.85 -10.62
CA ALA A 146 5.66 21.40 -10.71
C ALA A 146 4.91 20.72 -9.55
N ILE A 147 4.28 19.58 -9.85
CA ILE A 147 3.66 18.70 -8.85
C ILE A 147 4.53 17.44 -8.72
N VAL A 148 4.98 17.14 -7.51
CA VAL A 148 5.78 15.96 -7.16
C VAL A 148 4.84 14.88 -6.65
N THR A 149 4.72 13.80 -7.42
CA THR A 149 3.98 12.58 -7.06
C THR A 149 4.90 11.35 -6.92
N VAL A 150 6.18 11.61 -6.69
CA VAL A 150 7.22 10.59 -6.56
C VAL A 150 6.94 9.73 -5.32
N PRO A 151 7.00 8.38 -5.40
CA PRO A 151 6.76 7.52 -4.26
C PRO A 151 7.65 7.86 -3.06
N LEU A 152 7.10 7.69 -1.85
CA LEU A 152 7.79 8.04 -0.61
C LEU A 152 9.12 7.31 -0.46
N GLY A 153 9.21 6.03 -0.88
CA GLY A 153 10.45 5.26 -0.87
C GLY A 153 11.57 5.90 -1.70
N VAL A 154 11.24 6.44 -2.89
CA VAL A 154 12.19 7.18 -3.74
C VAL A 154 12.63 8.51 -3.11
N LEU A 155 11.70 9.23 -2.48
CA LEU A 155 12.03 10.46 -1.75
C LEU A 155 12.98 10.18 -0.57
N LYS A 156 12.73 9.11 0.20
CA LYS A 156 13.59 8.65 1.30
C LYS A 156 14.98 8.24 0.84
N ALA A 157 15.08 7.59 -0.31
CA ALA A 157 16.36 7.18 -0.89
C ALA A 157 17.18 8.36 -1.44
N ASN A 158 16.62 9.58 -1.44
CA ASN A 158 17.28 10.81 -1.89
C ASN A 158 17.86 10.67 -3.32
N LEU A 159 17.13 9.98 -4.21
CA LEU A 159 17.52 9.76 -5.60
C LEU A 159 17.30 10.98 -6.50
N ILE A 160 16.51 11.96 -6.04
CA ILE A 160 16.24 13.21 -6.74
C ILE A 160 16.89 14.35 -5.97
N GLN A 161 17.79 15.09 -6.61
CA GLN A 161 18.40 16.27 -6.03
C GLN A 161 17.43 17.46 -6.11
N PHE A 162 17.11 18.07 -4.96
CA PHE A 162 16.36 19.34 -4.90
C PHE A 162 17.31 20.52 -4.74
N GLU A 163 17.12 21.57 -5.55
CA GLU A 163 17.89 22.81 -5.49
C GLU A 163 16.99 24.05 -5.47
N PRO A 164 17.04 24.90 -4.44
CA PRO A 164 17.69 24.67 -3.15
C PRO A 164 17.17 23.40 -2.44
N LYS A 165 17.94 22.90 -1.49
CA LYS A 165 17.58 21.72 -0.69
C LYS A 165 16.21 21.89 -0.04
N LEU A 166 15.48 20.78 0.10
CA LEU A 166 14.24 20.77 0.86
C LEU A 166 14.50 21.26 2.31
N PRO A 167 13.60 22.06 2.89
CA PRO A 167 13.70 22.45 4.28
C PRO A 167 13.74 21.25 5.24
N GLU A 168 14.41 21.39 6.38
CA GLU A 168 14.58 20.29 7.35
C GLU A 168 13.25 19.69 7.81
N TRP A 169 12.21 20.50 7.98
CA TRP A 169 10.88 20.02 8.37
C TRP A 169 10.22 19.13 7.31
N LYS A 170 10.51 19.36 6.02
CA LYS A 170 10.02 18.53 4.90
C LYS A 170 10.80 17.23 4.83
N VAL A 171 12.11 17.30 5.00
CA VAL A 171 13.00 16.12 5.04
C VAL A 171 12.64 15.22 6.23
N ALA A 172 12.37 15.81 7.40
CA ALA A 172 11.90 15.08 8.57
C ALA A 172 10.56 14.39 8.28
N ALA A 173 9.59 15.08 7.66
CA ALA A 173 8.31 14.46 7.31
C ALA A 173 8.45 13.28 6.32
N ILE A 174 9.30 13.42 5.30
CA ILE A 174 9.65 12.32 4.39
C ILE A 174 10.30 11.16 5.17
N SER A 175 11.12 11.45 6.18
CA SER A 175 11.79 10.43 6.99
C SER A 175 10.86 9.74 8.00
N ASP A 176 9.87 10.44 8.53
CA ASP A 176 9.05 9.97 9.66
C ASP A 176 7.93 9.02 9.23
N ILE A 177 7.38 9.16 8.02
CA ILE A 177 6.35 8.24 7.51
C ILE A 177 7.02 6.92 7.11
N GLY A 178 6.37 5.79 7.43
CA GLY A 178 6.82 4.45 7.08
C GLY A 178 6.55 4.12 5.61
N VAL A 179 7.36 3.26 5.01
CA VAL A 179 7.08 2.66 3.70
C VAL A 179 7.06 1.15 3.91
N GLY A 180 5.89 0.54 3.70
CA GLY A 180 5.70 -0.88 3.81
C GLY A 180 6.26 -1.63 2.62
N ASN A 181 6.29 -2.95 2.74
CA ASN A 181 6.59 -3.85 1.63
C ASN A 181 5.61 -5.02 1.59
N GLU A 182 4.93 -5.19 0.47
CA GLU A 182 4.06 -6.33 0.18
C GLU A 182 4.28 -6.78 -1.27
N ASN A 183 4.62 -8.06 -1.45
CA ASN A 183 4.77 -8.70 -2.74
C ASN A 183 3.70 -9.75 -3.02
N LYS A 184 3.46 -9.97 -4.30
CA LYS A 184 2.47 -10.90 -4.84
C LYS A 184 3.17 -11.95 -5.69
N ILE A 185 2.86 -13.21 -5.44
CA ILE A 185 3.25 -14.34 -6.29
C ILE A 185 1.98 -14.88 -6.94
N ALA A 186 1.72 -14.47 -8.18
CA ALA A 186 0.58 -14.95 -8.95
C ALA A 186 0.94 -16.26 -9.66
N LEU A 187 0.13 -17.29 -9.46
CA LEU A 187 0.32 -18.63 -10.00
C LEU A 187 -0.87 -18.99 -10.87
N LEU A 188 -0.67 -19.12 -12.18
CA LEU A 188 -1.66 -19.62 -13.13
C LEU A 188 -1.52 -21.13 -13.26
N PHE A 189 -2.60 -21.88 -13.11
CA PHE A 189 -2.63 -23.33 -13.22
C PHE A 189 -3.38 -23.80 -14.48
N ASP A 190 -3.20 -25.06 -14.85
CA ASP A 190 -3.93 -25.73 -15.94
C ASP A 190 -5.40 -26.03 -15.55
N ARG A 191 -5.64 -26.26 -14.25
CA ARG A 191 -6.95 -26.58 -13.68
C ARG A 191 -7.05 -26.12 -12.22
N VAL A 192 -8.28 -25.97 -11.75
CA VAL A 192 -8.57 -25.70 -10.34
C VAL A 192 -8.52 -27.01 -9.55
N PHE A 193 -7.72 -27.04 -8.48
CA PHE A 193 -7.63 -28.16 -7.53
C PHE A 193 -7.96 -27.75 -6.08
N TRP A 194 -8.39 -26.52 -5.87
CA TRP A 194 -8.76 -25.95 -4.57
C TRP A 194 -10.27 -25.69 -4.48
N PRO A 195 -10.85 -25.55 -3.27
CA PRO A 195 -12.27 -25.23 -3.13
C PRO A 195 -12.58 -23.81 -3.62
N ASN A 196 -13.83 -23.58 -4.03
CA ASN A 196 -14.29 -22.27 -4.48
C ASN A 196 -14.56 -21.31 -3.30
N VAL A 197 -13.49 -20.81 -2.68
CA VAL A 197 -13.47 -19.85 -1.55
C VAL A 197 -12.74 -18.57 -1.94
N GLU A 198 -12.86 -17.50 -1.17
CA GLU A 198 -12.18 -16.22 -1.45
C GLU A 198 -10.68 -16.28 -1.17
N LEU A 199 -10.34 -16.94 -0.07
CA LEU A 199 -8.99 -17.01 0.43
C LEU A 199 -8.67 -18.39 0.98
N LEU A 200 -7.39 -18.77 0.88
CA LEU A 200 -6.83 -19.98 1.46
C LEU A 200 -5.76 -19.57 2.46
N GLY A 201 -6.02 -19.75 3.75
CA GLY A 201 -5.10 -19.38 4.84
C GLY A 201 -4.13 -20.50 5.19
N ILE A 202 -2.91 -20.10 5.56
CA ILE A 202 -1.84 -20.96 6.07
C ILE A 202 -1.49 -20.49 7.49
N VAL A 203 -1.76 -21.33 8.48
CA VAL A 203 -1.52 -21.02 9.91
C VAL A 203 -0.19 -21.60 10.38
N ALA A 204 0.54 -20.87 11.22
CA ALA A 204 1.83 -21.29 11.74
C ALA A 204 2.08 -20.74 13.14
N ARG A 205 3.20 -21.13 13.76
CA ARG A 205 3.56 -20.69 15.12
C ARG A 205 4.00 -19.23 15.22
N SER A 206 4.23 -18.56 14.11
CA SER A 206 4.53 -17.12 14.06
C SER A 206 3.81 -16.49 12.87
N SER A 207 3.45 -15.21 12.98
CA SER A 207 2.85 -14.45 11.89
C SER A 207 3.74 -14.43 10.64
N TYR A 208 5.06 -14.31 10.82
CA TYR A 208 6.06 -14.41 9.76
C TYR A 208 5.97 -15.70 8.92
N SER A 209 5.60 -16.83 9.55
CA SER A 209 5.45 -18.12 8.86
C SER A 209 4.02 -18.41 8.38
N CYS A 210 3.07 -17.53 8.71
CA CYS A 210 1.72 -17.59 8.19
C CYS A 210 1.69 -17.04 6.76
N GLY A 211 0.61 -17.33 6.05
CA GLY A 211 0.41 -16.79 4.71
C GLY A 211 -1.02 -16.97 4.26
N TYR A 212 -1.34 -16.43 3.10
CA TYR A 212 -2.63 -16.68 2.48
C TYR A 212 -2.55 -16.51 0.96
N PHE A 213 -3.44 -17.22 0.27
CA PHE A 213 -3.69 -17.04 -1.14
C PHE A 213 -5.01 -16.32 -1.34
N LEU A 214 -5.02 -15.33 -2.23
CA LEU A 214 -6.23 -14.81 -2.83
C LEU A 214 -6.63 -15.70 -4.01
N ASN A 215 -7.89 -16.12 -4.05
CA ASN A 215 -8.41 -16.96 -5.12
C ASN A 215 -9.06 -16.13 -6.24
N LEU A 216 -8.28 -15.80 -7.27
CA LEU A 216 -8.80 -15.03 -8.41
C LEU A 216 -9.75 -15.83 -9.29
N HIS A 217 -9.78 -17.16 -9.19
CA HIS A 217 -10.78 -17.97 -9.90
C HIS A 217 -12.20 -17.60 -9.50
N LYS A 218 -12.45 -17.30 -8.22
CA LYS A 218 -13.79 -16.93 -7.73
C LYS A 218 -14.30 -15.63 -8.40
N ALA A 219 -13.41 -14.67 -8.63
CA ALA A 219 -13.76 -13.37 -9.21
C ALA A 219 -13.69 -13.31 -10.74
N THR A 220 -12.76 -14.05 -11.35
CA THR A 220 -12.40 -13.89 -12.76
C THR A 220 -12.67 -15.13 -13.61
N GLY A 221 -12.95 -16.28 -12.99
CA GLY A 221 -13.04 -17.58 -13.66
C GLY A 221 -11.71 -18.18 -14.12
N HIS A 222 -10.59 -17.46 -13.97
CA HIS A 222 -9.26 -17.97 -14.35
C HIS A 222 -8.62 -18.75 -13.20
N PRO A 223 -7.97 -19.91 -13.44
CA PRO A 223 -7.38 -20.76 -12.41
C PRO A 223 -6.09 -20.14 -11.82
N ILE A 224 -6.24 -19.02 -11.11
CA ILE A 224 -5.13 -18.23 -10.56
C ILE A 224 -5.26 -18.13 -9.04
N LEU A 225 -4.17 -18.47 -8.35
CA LEU A 225 -3.97 -18.14 -6.93
C LEU A 225 -2.89 -17.09 -6.81
N VAL A 226 -3.07 -16.11 -5.93
CA VAL A 226 -2.07 -15.08 -5.63
C VAL A 226 -1.66 -15.20 -4.18
N TYR A 227 -0.42 -15.62 -3.93
CA TYR A 227 0.15 -15.62 -2.58
C TYR A 227 0.60 -14.21 -2.22
N MET A 228 0.24 -13.79 -1.00
CA MET A 228 0.53 -12.45 -0.49
C MET A 228 1.65 -12.55 0.56
N ALA A 229 2.74 -11.82 0.35
CA ALA A 229 3.91 -11.78 1.22
C ALA A 229 4.11 -10.34 1.71
N ALA A 230 4.16 -10.10 3.03
CA ALA A 230 4.21 -8.75 3.58
C ALA A 230 5.28 -8.59 4.68
N GLY A 231 5.63 -7.34 4.96
CA GLY A 231 6.59 -6.97 6.01
C GLY A 231 7.96 -7.60 5.79
N ARG A 232 8.65 -7.97 6.87
CA ARG A 232 9.98 -8.61 6.80
C ARG A 232 10.02 -9.88 5.97
N PHE A 233 8.91 -10.62 5.88
CA PHE A 233 8.87 -11.81 5.02
C PHE A 233 8.96 -11.43 3.53
N ALA A 234 8.35 -10.32 3.11
CA ALA A 234 8.53 -9.79 1.76
C ALA A 234 9.99 -9.38 1.50
N ASP A 235 10.61 -8.67 2.44
CA ASP A 235 12.01 -8.23 2.33
C ASP A 235 12.99 -9.41 2.22
N ASP A 236 12.75 -10.48 2.97
CA ASP A 236 13.55 -11.69 2.90
C ASP A 236 13.34 -12.45 1.58
N LEU A 237 12.11 -12.48 1.08
CA LEU A 237 11.76 -13.15 -0.17
C LEU A 237 12.44 -12.50 -1.39
N GLU A 238 12.55 -11.17 -1.42
CA GLU A 238 13.22 -10.42 -2.50
C GLU A 238 14.73 -10.73 -2.61
N LYS A 239 15.34 -11.34 -1.60
CA LYS A 239 16.75 -11.77 -1.63
C LYS A 239 16.97 -13.06 -2.42
N PHE A 240 15.90 -13.75 -2.80
CA PHE A 240 15.93 -15.00 -3.54
C PHE A 240 15.44 -14.82 -4.98
N SER A 241 15.66 -15.83 -5.82
CA SER A 241 15.11 -15.85 -7.17
C SER A 241 13.60 -16.08 -7.17
N ASP A 242 12.92 -15.62 -8.23
CA ASP A 242 11.50 -15.91 -8.47
C ASP A 242 11.19 -17.41 -8.40
N GLU A 243 12.08 -18.24 -8.98
CA GLU A 243 11.94 -19.70 -8.95
C GLU A 243 11.95 -20.23 -7.52
N TYR A 244 12.82 -19.70 -6.64
CA TYR A 244 12.83 -20.08 -5.23
C TYR A 244 11.55 -19.65 -4.52
N ALA A 245 11.09 -18.41 -4.74
CA ALA A 245 9.84 -17.90 -4.17
C ALA A 245 8.63 -18.77 -4.59
N VAL A 246 8.53 -19.11 -5.88
CA VAL A 246 7.49 -19.98 -6.41
C VAL A 246 7.58 -21.39 -5.82
N ASN A 247 8.77 -21.99 -5.78
CA ASN A 247 8.97 -23.31 -5.17
C ASN A 247 8.61 -23.33 -3.67
N PHE A 248 8.95 -22.26 -2.94
CA PHE A 248 8.56 -22.11 -1.54
C PHE A 248 7.03 -22.10 -1.38
N VAL A 249 6.33 -21.27 -2.15
CA VAL A 249 4.86 -21.18 -2.10
C VAL A 249 4.20 -22.48 -2.55
N MET A 250 4.70 -23.10 -3.62
CA MET A 250 4.24 -24.41 -4.09
C MET A 250 4.44 -25.51 -3.04
N SER A 251 5.50 -25.44 -2.25
CA SER A 251 5.70 -26.37 -1.14
C SER A 251 4.63 -26.24 -0.06
N GLN A 252 4.08 -25.04 0.18
CA GLN A 252 2.96 -24.85 1.09
C GLN A 252 1.65 -25.34 0.45
N LEU A 253 1.44 -25.00 -0.82
CA LEU A 253 0.23 -25.40 -1.55
C LEU A 253 0.11 -26.93 -1.67
N LYS A 254 1.22 -27.65 -1.91
CA LYS A 254 1.26 -29.11 -1.93
C LYS A 254 1.00 -29.76 -0.57
N LYS A 255 1.27 -29.08 0.54
CA LYS A 255 0.84 -29.55 1.86
C LYS A 255 -0.68 -29.46 2.00
N MET A 256 -1.29 -28.39 1.48
CA MET A 256 -2.75 -28.19 1.53
C MET A 256 -3.48 -29.12 0.55
N PHE A 257 -2.90 -29.31 -0.64
CA PHE A 257 -3.45 -30.08 -1.74
C PHE A 257 -2.34 -30.97 -2.33
N PRO A 258 -2.21 -32.23 -1.87
CA PRO A 258 -1.15 -33.14 -2.35
C PRO A 258 -1.12 -33.35 -3.86
N ASP A 259 -2.27 -33.21 -4.53
CA ASP A 259 -2.43 -33.37 -5.98
C ASP A 259 -2.28 -32.04 -6.77
N ALA A 260 -1.81 -30.96 -6.12
CA ALA A 260 -1.58 -29.67 -6.77
C ALA A 260 -0.61 -29.81 -7.96
N THR A 261 -1.01 -29.26 -9.11
CA THR A 261 -0.15 -29.19 -10.30
C THR A 261 0.86 -28.07 -10.20
N GLU A 262 1.93 -28.16 -10.98
CA GLU A 262 2.82 -27.01 -11.17
C GLU A 262 2.10 -25.89 -11.92
N PRO A 263 2.39 -24.61 -11.61
CA PRO A 263 1.83 -23.50 -12.36
C PRO A 263 2.33 -23.53 -13.81
N VAL A 264 1.44 -23.24 -14.75
CA VAL A 264 1.80 -23.08 -16.18
C VAL A 264 2.52 -21.75 -16.42
N GLN A 265 2.27 -20.76 -15.57
CA GLN A 265 2.92 -19.46 -15.58
C GLN A 265 2.88 -18.86 -14.18
N TYR A 266 3.90 -18.08 -13.83
CA TYR A 266 3.92 -17.31 -12.60
C TYR A 266 4.43 -15.88 -12.83
N LEU A 267 4.11 -14.99 -11.90
CA LEU A 267 4.65 -13.64 -11.78
C LEU A 267 4.98 -13.37 -10.31
N VAL A 268 6.14 -12.78 -10.05
CA VAL A 268 6.59 -12.36 -8.72
C VAL A 268 6.85 -10.86 -8.76
N SER A 269 6.23 -10.09 -7.87
CA SER A 269 6.56 -8.67 -7.70
C SER A 269 7.73 -8.50 -6.73
N HIS A 270 8.46 -7.39 -6.90
CA HIS A 270 9.58 -6.99 -6.04
C HIS A 270 9.49 -5.48 -5.76
N TRP A 271 8.50 -5.06 -4.98
CA TRP A 271 8.22 -3.64 -4.77
C TRP A 271 9.29 -2.93 -3.93
N GLY A 272 9.90 -3.62 -2.96
CA GLY A 272 10.98 -3.09 -2.12
C GLY A 272 12.23 -2.74 -2.90
N THR A 273 12.51 -3.47 -3.97
CA THR A 273 13.69 -3.29 -4.84
C THR A 273 13.38 -2.65 -6.19
N ASP A 274 12.11 -2.37 -6.52
CA ASP A 274 11.76 -1.58 -7.70
C ASP A 274 12.35 -0.16 -7.58
N PRO A 275 13.25 0.25 -8.50
CA PRO A 275 13.91 1.56 -8.43
C PRO A 275 12.99 2.77 -8.62
N ASN A 276 11.71 2.56 -8.96
CA ASN A 276 10.71 3.61 -9.09
C ASN A 276 9.76 3.71 -7.89
N SER A 277 9.78 2.72 -6.99
CA SER A 277 8.84 2.66 -5.85
C SER A 277 9.59 2.58 -4.52
N LEU A 278 10.57 1.68 -4.41
CA LEU A 278 11.34 1.38 -3.21
C LEU A 278 10.46 1.10 -1.99
N GLY A 279 9.49 0.20 -2.20
CA GLY A 279 8.43 -0.17 -1.27
C GLY A 279 7.06 -0.17 -1.97
N CYS A 280 6.01 -0.52 -1.24
CA CYS A 280 4.65 -0.59 -1.80
C CYS A 280 3.83 0.67 -1.52
N TYR A 281 3.55 0.95 -0.26
CA TYR A 281 2.71 2.06 0.18
C TYR A 281 3.06 2.47 1.60
N SER A 282 2.66 3.68 1.98
CA SER A 282 3.00 4.24 3.28
C SER A 282 2.16 3.69 4.43
N TYR A 283 2.72 3.74 5.65
CA TYR A 283 2.04 3.41 6.91
C TYR A 283 2.54 4.31 8.05
N ASP A 284 1.83 4.32 9.18
CA ASP A 284 2.20 5.10 10.36
C ASP A 284 3.10 4.31 11.33
N PRO A 285 4.41 4.63 11.42
CA PRO A 285 5.30 3.96 12.33
C PRO A 285 5.17 4.51 13.76
N VAL A 286 5.61 3.70 14.74
CA VAL A 286 5.66 4.13 16.13
C VAL A 286 6.47 5.42 16.29
N GLY A 287 5.88 6.41 16.95
CA GLY A 287 6.55 7.67 17.28
C GLY A 287 6.55 8.72 16.17
N MET A 288 5.81 8.49 15.09
CA MET A 288 5.58 9.49 14.04
C MET A 288 5.02 10.80 14.62
N ALA A 289 5.46 11.94 14.07
CA ALA A 289 4.94 13.25 14.43
C ALA A 289 3.49 13.45 13.95
N GLY A 290 2.64 14.07 14.77
CA GLY A 290 1.22 14.27 14.43
C GLY A 290 0.95 15.30 13.32
N ASP A 291 1.92 16.13 12.95
CA ASP A 291 1.81 17.13 11.89
C ASP A 291 2.54 16.70 10.60
N VAL A 292 2.86 15.41 10.47
CA VAL A 292 3.70 14.88 9.39
C VAL A 292 3.04 15.02 8.02
N TYR A 293 1.73 14.80 7.92
CA TYR A 293 0.99 14.88 6.66
C TYR A 293 0.86 16.32 6.18
N ASP A 294 0.60 17.26 7.09
CA ASP A 294 0.61 18.68 6.78
C ASP A 294 1.98 19.12 6.28
N LYS A 295 3.04 18.73 6.97
CA LYS A 295 4.41 18.96 6.51
C LYS A 295 4.70 18.28 5.19
N LEU A 296 4.25 17.06 4.91
CA LEU A 296 4.56 16.42 3.64
C LEU A 296 3.83 17.13 2.48
N ARG A 297 2.57 17.52 2.68
CA ARG A 297 1.71 18.16 1.69
C ARG A 297 2.04 19.63 1.42
N GLU A 298 2.61 20.34 2.39
CA GLU A 298 2.86 21.79 2.32
C GLU A 298 3.64 22.19 1.03
N PRO A 299 3.14 23.11 0.20
CA PRO A 299 3.89 23.52 -0.99
C PRO A 299 5.20 24.23 -0.65
N LEU A 300 6.15 24.20 -1.58
CA LEU A 300 7.41 24.94 -1.51
C LEU A 300 7.49 25.88 -2.71
N ASP A 301 7.00 27.10 -2.54
CA ASP A 301 6.86 28.10 -3.62
C ASP A 301 6.04 27.52 -4.79
N ASN A 302 6.71 27.25 -5.92
CA ASN A 302 6.13 26.69 -7.13
C ASN A 302 6.22 25.15 -7.22
N LEU A 303 6.47 24.47 -6.10
CA LEU A 303 6.54 23.01 -5.99
C LEU A 303 5.43 22.49 -5.08
N PHE A 304 4.57 21.64 -5.61
CA PHE A 304 3.42 21.04 -4.92
C PHE A 304 3.64 19.54 -4.74
N PHE A 305 2.97 18.92 -3.75
CA PHE A 305 3.14 17.51 -3.43
C PHE A 305 1.79 16.79 -3.46
N GLY A 306 1.75 15.66 -4.16
CA GLY A 306 0.60 14.75 -4.24
C GLY A 306 1.07 13.29 -4.15
N GLY A 307 0.13 12.34 -4.13
CA GLY A 307 0.42 10.91 -4.03
C GLY A 307 -0.23 10.25 -2.81
N GLU A 308 -0.02 8.94 -2.65
CA GLU A 308 -0.69 8.16 -1.60
C GLU A 308 -0.25 8.58 -0.18
N ALA A 309 0.99 9.01 -0.01
CA ALA A 309 1.57 9.28 1.31
C ALA A 309 1.23 10.66 1.90
N VAL A 310 0.57 11.55 1.14
CA VAL A 310 0.35 12.96 1.56
C VAL A 310 -0.98 13.19 2.28
N THR A 311 -1.70 12.13 2.64
CA THR A 311 -3.01 12.20 3.31
C THR A 311 -3.14 11.11 4.36
N GLU A 312 -3.68 11.49 5.53
CA GLU A 312 -3.98 10.59 6.65
C GLU A 312 -5.23 9.73 6.37
N GLU A 313 -6.30 10.33 5.83
CA GLU A 313 -7.62 9.69 5.73
C GLU A 313 -7.64 8.46 4.81
N HIS A 314 -6.81 8.46 3.77
CA HIS A 314 -6.80 7.47 2.70
C HIS A 314 -5.38 7.05 2.30
N GLN A 315 -4.46 7.03 3.26
CA GLN A 315 -3.07 6.64 3.08
C GLN A 315 -2.95 5.27 2.36
N GLY A 316 -1.92 5.11 1.52
CA GLY A 316 -1.62 3.82 0.88
C GLY A 316 -2.62 3.34 -0.16
N SER A 317 -3.58 4.19 -0.56
CA SER A 317 -4.66 3.81 -1.46
C SER A 317 -4.64 4.55 -2.79
N VAL A 318 -5.25 3.94 -3.82
CA VAL A 318 -5.41 4.57 -5.14
C VAL A 318 -6.32 5.80 -5.08
N HIS A 319 -7.39 5.75 -4.27
CA HIS A 319 -8.32 6.87 -4.14
C HIS A 319 -7.72 8.04 -3.33
N GLY A 320 -6.86 7.75 -2.35
CA GLY A 320 -6.05 8.75 -1.66
C GLY A 320 -5.02 9.41 -2.58
N ALA A 321 -4.35 8.64 -3.44
CA ALA A 321 -3.46 9.19 -4.46
C ALA A 321 -4.20 10.09 -5.47
N TYR A 322 -5.42 9.69 -5.88
CA TYR A 322 -6.24 10.50 -6.77
C TYR A 322 -6.69 11.81 -6.10
N SER A 323 -7.27 11.74 -4.91
CA SER A 323 -7.79 12.92 -4.20
C SER A 323 -6.68 13.92 -3.86
N SER A 324 -5.50 13.43 -3.45
CA SER A 324 -4.35 14.28 -3.17
C SER A 324 -3.75 14.88 -4.43
N GLY A 325 -3.75 14.16 -5.56
CA GLY A 325 -3.37 14.70 -6.87
C GLY A 325 -4.27 15.85 -7.31
N VAL A 326 -5.59 15.69 -7.16
CA VAL A 326 -6.57 16.76 -7.45
C VAL A 326 -6.35 17.97 -6.54
N LEU A 327 -6.09 17.75 -5.25
CA LEU A 327 -5.79 18.84 -4.31
C LEU A 327 -4.50 19.58 -4.70
N ALA A 328 -3.43 18.87 -5.03
CA ALA A 328 -2.17 19.46 -5.46
C ALA A 328 -2.35 20.28 -6.76
N ALA A 329 -3.15 19.79 -7.70
CA ALA A 329 -3.48 20.51 -8.93
C ALA A 329 -4.25 21.82 -8.66
N ARG A 330 -5.26 21.80 -7.77
CA ARG A 330 -6.01 23.00 -7.36
C ARG A 330 -5.12 24.04 -6.67
N ASN A 331 -4.22 23.59 -5.78
CA ASN A 331 -3.27 24.47 -5.12
C ASN A 331 -2.29 25.09 -6.13
N CYS A 332 -1.80 24.30 -7.09
CA CYS A 332 -0.96 24.76 -8.18
C CYS A 332 -1.68 25.80 -9.07
N GLU A 333 -2.91 25.52 -9.47
CA GLU A 333 -3.74 26.44 -10.26
C GLU A 333 -3.95 27.76 -9.52
N SER A 334 -4.33 27.70 -8.25
CA SER A 334 -4.57 28.89 -7.42
C SER A 334 -3.33 29.76 -7.30
N HIS A 335 -2.17 29.15 -7.04
CA HIS A 335 -0.88 29.83 -7.00
C HIS A 335 -0.52 30.51 -8.33
N LEU A 336 -0.72 29.83 -9.46
CA LEU A 336 -0.43 30.39 -10.78
C LEU A 336 -1.38 31.55 -11.13
N LEU A 337 -2.66 31.47 -10.74
CA LEU A 337 -3.63 32.55 -10.93
C LEU A 337 -3.25 33.81 -10.15
N GLU A 338 -2.88 33.65 -8.87
CA GLU A 338 -2.43 34.76 -8.02
C GLU A 338 -1.17 35.43 -8.57
N ARG A 339 -0.22 34.62 -9.08
CA ARG A 339 1.04 35.11 -9.62
C ARG A 339 0.93 35.75 -11.00
N LEU A 340 0.14 35.18 -11.91
CA LEU A 340 0.06 35.62 -13.32
C LEU A 340 -1.00 36.71 -13.57
N GLY A 341 -1.96 36.87 -12.66
CA GLY A 341 -2.94 37.96 -12.66
C GLY A 341 -4.00 37.94 -13.77
N ASP A 342 -4.07 36.90 -14.60
CA ASP A 342 -5.06 36.77 -15.68
C ASP A 342 -5.31 35.30 -16.07
N PHE A 343 -6.58 34.86 -16.01
CA PHE A 343 -7.05 33.53 -16.44
C PHE A 343 -6.71 33.22 -17.92
N ARG A 344 -6.49 34.24 -18.77
CA ARG A 344 -6.25 34.06 -20.21
C ARG A 344 -4.84 33.60 -20.57
N LYS A 345 -3.88 33.67 -19.63
CA LYS A 345 -2.49 33.22 -19.85
C LYS A 345 -2.26 31.75 -19.49
N LEU A 346 -3.18 31.15 -18.76
CA LEU A 346 -3.19 29.73 -18.51
C LEU A 346 -3.78 29.04 -19.74
N GLN A 347 -2.94 28.43 -20.58
CA GLN A 347 -3.40 27.40 -21.52
C GLN A 347 -3.73 26.14 -20.71
N LEU A 348 -4.82 26.20 -19.93
CA LEU A 348 -5.40 25.00 -19.35
C LEU A 348 -6.04 24.23 -20.52
N ILE A 349 -5.62 22.97 -20.71
CA ILE A 349 -6.41 22.02 -21.49
C ILE A 349 -7.73 21.90 -20.71
N SER A 350 -8.81 22.45 -21.26
CA SER A 350 -10.12 22.43 -20.60
C SER A 350 -10.59 20.99 -20.47
N PHE A 351 -10.47 20.41 -19.29
CA PHE A 351 -11.30 19.29 -18.88
C PHE A 351 -12.65 19.89 -18.47
N SER A 352 -13.71 19.60 -19.22
CA SER A 352 -15.06 19.97 -18.82
C SER A 352 -15.44 19.21 -17.55
N ASP A 353 -15.81 19.92 -16.48
CA ASP A 353 -16.31 19.34 -15.22
C ASP A 353 -17.51 18.37 -15.45
N ASP A 354 -18.26 18.54 -16.55
CA ASP A 354 -19.38 17.69 -16.93
C ASP A 354 -18.99 16.26 -17.39
N ALA A 355 -17.70 15.98 -17.61
CA ALA A 355 -17.24 14.64 -18.01
C ALA A 355 -17.03 13.67 -16.83
N LEU A 356 -17.12 14.15 -15.58
CA LEU A 356 -16.83 13.36 -14.38
C LEU A 356 -18.01 12.52 -13.86
N LEU A 357 -19.16 12.49 -14.55
CA LEU A 357 -20.39 11.88 -14.01
C LEU A 357 -21.02 10.74 -14.82
N GLU A 358 -20.42 10.29 -15.92
CA GLU A 358 -20.80 9.01 -16.52
C GLU A 358 -19.57 8.12 -16.74
N PRO A 359 -19.54 6.89 -16.20
CA PRO A 359 -18.45 5.97 -16.48
C PRO A 359 -18.50 5.64 -17.98
N ILE A 360 -17.57 6.21 -18.76
CA ILE A 360 -17.39 5.92 -20.19
C ILE A 360 -17.01 4.44 -20.42
N PHE A 361 -16.71 3.68 -19.36
CA PHE A 361 -16.42 2.26 -19.41
C PHE A 361 -17.11 1.47 -18.27
N PRO A 362 -17.82 0.36 -18.56
CA PRO A 362 -18.45 -0.45 -17.53
C PRO A 362 -17.39 -1.18 -16.68
N LEU A 363 -17.20 -0.76 -15.42
CA LEU A 363 -16.33 -1.45 -14.48
C LEU A 363 -16.95 -2.78 -14.07
N GLN A 364 -16.23 -3.88 -14.29
CA GLN A 364 -16.63 -5.20 -13.79
C GLN A 364 -16.02 -5.43 -12.41
N ILE A 365 -16.85 -5.35 -11.38
CA ILE A 365 -16.46 -5.50 -9.98
C ILE A 365 -17.04 -6.79 -9.43
N SER A 366 -16.17 -7.68 -8.95
CA SER A 366 -16.57 -8.86 -8.18
C SER A 366 -16.59 -8.50 -6.70
N ARG A 367 -17.74 -8.63 -6.04
CA ARG A 367 -17.81 -8.68 -4.58
C ARG A 367 -17.45 -10.10 -4.18
N MET A 368 -16.18 -10.28 -3.83
CA MET A 368 -15.66 -11.58 -3.42
C MET A 368 -16.26 -12.00 -2.10
#